data_AF-A0A815MHQ1-F1
#
_entry.id   AF-A0A815MHQ1-F1
#
_cell.length_a   1.000
_cell.length_b   1.000
_cell.length_c   1.000
_cell.angle_alpha   90.00
_cell.angle_beta   90.00
_cell.angle_gamma   90.00
#
_symmetry.space_group_name_H-M   'P 1'
#
loop_
_entity.id
_entity.type
_entity.pdbx_description
1 polymer ?
#
loop_
_entity_poly.entity_id
_entity_poly.type
_entity_poly.pdbx_seq_one_letter_code
_entity_poly.pdbx_strand_id
1 'polypeptide(L)'
;MSTNMKQYLELEPFICDILYKFYETSYSSCLALMSQFEPIFALDQYLASHLRRLYYEIRYRIIVIYFLPYKNGSMTVMARQLNRTIDIFEDEFVHLIRLGKIKARIDSKNKILYVADTDQRWYPYQHPLTTTKQSEKLTRALLLRSAIIKANLSVKDDSISTSIRLSNNNNVSRRQFVSNVPGNIMMDEEDLLDEGTM
;
A
#
# COMPACT_ATOMS: atom_id res chain seq x y z
N MET A 1 12.84 1.62 26.37
CA MET A 1 13.41 0.26 26.19
C MET A 1 13.00 -0.58 27.38
N SER A 2 12.46 -1.78 27.18
CA SER A 2 12.14 -2.72 28.29
C SER A 2 13.42 -3.09 29.04
N THR A 3 13.35 -3.21 30.37
CA THR A 3 14.49 -3.53 31.25
C THR A 3 15.18 -4.84 30.86
N ASN A 4 14.42 -5.85 30.44
CA ASN A 4 14.97 -7.13 30.00
C ASN A 4 15.77 -6.99 28.69
N MET A 5 15.32 -6.16 27.76
CA MET A 5 16.00 -5.98 26.46
C MET A 5 17.34 -5.26 26.62
N LYS A 6 17.44 -4.35 27.58
CA LYS A 6 18.70 -3.67 27.89
C LYS A 6 19.78 -4.66 28.33
N GLN A 7 19.43 -5.65 29.15
CA GLN A 7 20.39 -6.68 29.60
C GLN A 7 20.94 -7.52 28.44
N TYR A 8 20.09 -7.85 27.46
CA TYR A 8 20.55 -8.59 26.26
C TYR A 8 21.41 -7.73 25.34
N LEU A 9 21.10 -6.43 25.23
CA LEU A 9 21.87 -5.49 24.41
C LEU A 9 23.25 -5.18 25.02
N GLU A 10 23.41 -5.26 26.34
CA GLU A 10 24.71 -5.13 27.01
C GLU A 10 25.68 -6.30 26.70
N LEU A 11 25.15 -7.48 26.35
CA LEU A 11 25.97 -8.63 25.94
C LEU A 11 26.62 -8.40 24.56
N GLU A 12 25.97 -7.60 23.71
CA GLU A 12 26.37 -7.40 22.32
C GLU A 12 26.48 -5.90 22.00
N PRO A 13 27.65 -5.29 22.26
CA PRO A 13 27.82 -3.84 22.18
C PRO A 13 27.63 -3.29 20.76
N PHE A 14 27.87 -4.10 19.72
CA PHE A 14 27.78 -3.58 18.35
C PHE A 14 26.32 -3.30 17.93
N ILE A 15 25.32 -4.07 18.39
CA ILE A 15 23.91 -3.75 18.11
C ILE A 15 23.51 -2.48 18.86
N CYS A 16 24.01 -2.28 20.08
CA CYS A 16 23.83 -1.02 20.80
C CYS A 16 24.35 0.17 19.98
N ASP A 17 25.53 0.05 19.41
CA ASP A 17 26.15 1.13 18.62
C ASP A 17 25.35 1.44 17.36
N ILE A 18 24.90 0.41 16.63
CA ILE A 18 24.03 0.58 15.45
C ILE A 18 22.72 1.28 15.83
N LEU A 19 22.09 0.86 16.93
CA LEU A 19 20.85 1.44 17.42
C LEU A 19 21.05 2.90 17.84
N TYR A 20 22.14 3.18 18.54
CA TYR A 20 22.48 4.54 18.97
C TYR A 20 22.70 5.46 17.76
N LYS A 21 23.45 5.00 16.75
CA LYS A 21 23.64 5.74 15.49
C LYS A 21 22.35 5.95 14.71
N PHE A 22 21.43 4.99 14.77
CA PHE A 22 20.10 5.13 14.18
C PHE A 22 19.29 6.23 14.87
N TYR A 23 19.32 6.30 16.21
CA TYR A 23 18.65 7.35 16.98
C TYR A 23 19.28 8.73 16.81
N GLU A 24 20.60 8.81 16.65
CA GLU A 24 21.31 10.07 16.34
C GLU A 24 21.07 10.56 14.90
N THR A 25 20.25 9.88 14.09
CA THR A 25 20.01 10.17 12.65
C THR A 25 21.28 10.10 11.79
N SER A 26 22.34 9.45 12.29
CA SER A 26 23.60 9.24 11.58
C SER A 26 23.51 8.02 10.67
N TYR A 27 22.69 8.11 9.62
CA TYR A 27 22.37 6.96 8.77
C TYR A 27 23.55 6.42 7.94
N SER A 28 24.47 7.30 7.50
CA SER A 28 25.69 6.88 6.78
C SER A 28 26.52 5.92 7.63
N SER A 29 26.80 6.31 8.88
CA SER A 29 27.59 5.54 9.84
C SER A 29 26.86 4.26 10.25
N CYS A 30 25.54 4.34 10.48
CA CYS A 30 24.70 3.19 10.81
C CYS A 30 24.77 2.11 9.71
N LEU A 31 24.60 2.49 8.44
CA LEU A 31 24.68 1.58 7.30
C LEU A 31 26.10 1.03 7.07
N ALA A 32 27.14 1.84 7.32
CA ALA A 32 28.52 1.39 7.24
C ALA A 32 28.83 0.31 8.29
N LEU A 33 28.43 0.53 9.55
CA LEU A 33 28.56 -0.46 10.62
C LEU A 33 27.80 -1.74 10.28
N MET A 34 26.55 -1.64 9.79
CA MET A 34 25.79 -2.82 9.36
C MET A 34 26.52 -3.62 8.27
N SER A 35 27.10 -2.96 7.26
CA SER A 35 27.86 -3.65 6.20
C SER A 35 29.14 -4.33 6.70
N GLN A 36 29.75 -3.83 7.77
CA GLN A 36 30.93 -4.42 8.38
C GLN A 36 30.61 -5.74 9.10
N PHE A 37 29.45 -5.83 9.74
CA PHE A 37 29.01 -7.02 10.50
C PHE A 37 28.18 -8.00 9.67
N GLU A 38 27.72 -7.61 8.48
CA GLU A 38 27.04 -8.47 7.50
C GLU A 38 27.70 -9.85 7.30
N PRO A 39 29.03 -9.97 7.07
CA PRO A 39 29.65 -11.28 6.88
C PRO A 39 29.55 -12.16 8.12
N ILE A 40 29.63 -11.60 9.33
CA ILE A 40 29.53 -12.38 10.58
C ILE A 40 28.13 -12.96 10.73
N PHE A 41 27.10 -12.18 10.43
CA PHE A 41 25.71 -12.64 10.47
C PHE A 41 25.36 -13.66 9.39
N ALA A 42 26.06 -13.63 8.26
CA ALA A 42 25.87 -14.61 7.20
C ALA A 42 26.36 -16.02 7.59
N LEU A 43 27.19 -16.15 8.65
CA LEU A 43 27.63 -17.45 9.16
C LEU A 43 26.58 -18.15 10.05
N ASP A 44 25.56 -17.42 10.52
CA ASP A 44 24.52 -18.01 11.37
C ASP A 44 23.52 -18.81 10.52
N GLN A 45 23.35 -20.08 10.87
CA GLN A 45 22.48 -21.03 10.19
C GLN A 45 21.01 -20.56 10.08
N TYR A 46 20.48 -19.90 11.10
CA TYR A 46 19.08 -19.47 11.12
C TYR A 46 18.90 -18.07 10.53
N LEU A 47 19.85 -17.17 10.76
CA LEU A 47 19.75 -15.78 10.35
C LEU A 47 20.08 -15.57 8.87
N ALA A 48 21.01 -16.36 8.30
CA ALA A 48 21.54 -16.14 6.96
C ALA A 48 20.46 -16.05 5.86
N SER A 49 19.42 -16.89 5.94
CA SER A 49 18.34 -16.92 4.94
C SER A 49 17.46 -15.66 4.95
N HIS A 50 17.39 -14.98 6.09
CA HIS A 50 16.57 -13.79 6.30
C HIS A 50 17.36 -12.47 6.22
N LEU A 51 18.69 -12.54 6.32
CA LEU A 51 19.58 -11.38 6.40
C LEU A 51 19.34 -10.39 5.28
N ARG A 52 19.31 -10.86 4.02
CA ARG A 52 19.08 -10.02 2.84
C ARG A 52 17.77 -9.24 2.94
N ARG A 53 16.68 -9.90 3.31
CA ARG A 53 15.36 -9.26 3.44
C ARG A 53 15.36 -8.23 4.58
N LEU A 54 15.96 -8.57 5.71
CA LEU A 54 16.02 -7.72 6.89
C LEU A 54 16.81 -6.43 6.61
N TYR A 55 17.93 -6.53 5.89
CA TYR A 55 18.72 -5.37 5.49
C TYR A 55 17.97 -4.46 4.52
N TYR A 56 17.23 -5.02 3.54
CA TYR A 56 16.38 -4.22 2.66
C TYR A 56 15.28 -3.48 3.44
N GLU A 57 14.58 -4.16 4.35
CA GLU A 57 13.52 -3.54 5.15
C GLU A 57 14.05 -2.44 6.08
N ILE A 58 15.18 -2.66 6.75
CA ILE A 58 15.83 -1.63 7.58
C ILE A 58 16.19 -0.42 6.72
N ARG A 59 16.79 -0.66 5.55
CA ARG A 59 17.21 0.40 4.62
C ARG A 59 16.03 1.21 4.12
N TYR A 60 14.96 0.56 3.67
CA TYR A 60 13.72 1.23 3.25
C TYR A 60 13.11 2.04 4.37
N ARG A 61 13.14 1.53 5.60
CA ARG A 61 12.65 2.25 6.77
C ARG A 61 13.49 3.48 7.10
N ILE A 62 14.82 3.39 6.99
CA ILE A 62 15.72 4.55 7.11
C ILE A 62 15.35 5.62 6.07
N ILE A 63 15.16 5.22 4.81
CA ILE A 63 14.82 6.15 3.73
C ILE A 63 13.50 6.89 4.02
N VAL A 64 12.47 6.16 4.44
CA VAL A 64 11.16 6.74 4.80
C VAL A 64 11.30 7.71 5.97
N ILE A 65 11.97 7.31 7.05
CA ILE A 65 12.13 8.13 8.25
C ILE A 65 12.94 9.38 7.94
N TYR A 66 13.99 9.25 7.14
CA TYR A 66 14.83 10.37 6.73
C TYR A 66 14.05 11.36 5.86
N PHE A 67 13.15 10.89 4.99
CA PHE A 67 12.36 11.76 4.13
C PHE A 67 11.17 12.42 4.85
N LEU A 68 10.59 11.76 5.86
CA LEU A 68 9.37 12.19 6.55
C LEU A 68 9.33 13.67 7.00
N PRO A 69 10.41 14.27 7.56
CA PRO A 69 10.36 15.67 7.99
C PRO A 69 10.46 16.70 6.85
N TYR A 70 10.76 16.28 5.61
CA TYR A 70 11.02 17.19 4.50
C TYR A 70 9.82 17.31 3.56
N LYS A 71 9.47 18.54 3.15
CA LYS A 71 8.47 18.78 2.08
C LYS A 71 9.06 18.55 0.68
N ASN A 72 10.32 18.91 0.51
CA ASN A 72 11.10 18.65 -0.67
C ASN A 72 12.56 18.34 -0.27
N GLY A 73 13.29 17.65 -1.14
CA GLY A 73 14.65 17.20 -0.82
C GLY A 73 15.50 17.00 -2.07
N SER A 74 16.76 17.43 -2.01
CA SER A 74 17.73 17.15 -3.07
C SER A 74 18.21 15.71 -2.98
N MET A 75 17.97 14.93 -4.02
CA MET A 75 18.31 13.51 -4.08
C MET A 75 19.83 13.28 -3.98
N THR A 76 20.63 14.24 -4.46
CA THR A 76 22.09 14.18 -4.38
C THR A 76 22.64 14.21 -2.95
N VAL A 77 22.05 15.05 -2.09
CA VAL A 77 22.43 15.17 -0.68
C VAL A 77 22.02 13.91 0.08
N MET A 78 20.82 13.42 -0.20
CA MET A 78 20.29 12.20 0.42
C MET A 78 21.09 10.95 0.02
N ALA A 79 21.44 10.81 -1.25
CA ALA A 79 22.26 9.71 -1.75
C ALA A 79 23.65 9.69 -1.09
N ARG A 80 24.26 10.87 -0.90
CA ARG A 80 25.53 11.01 -0.18
C ARG A 80 25.40 10.56 1.29
N GLN A 81 24.32 10.94 1.97
CA GLN A 81 24.08 10.56 3.36
C GLN A 81 23.80 9.06 3.54
N LEU A 82 23.36 8.38 2.48
CA LEU A 82 23.02 6.95 2.49
C LEU A 82 24.06 6.06 1.79
N ASN A 83 25.23 6.63 1.49
CA ASN A 83 26.36 5.95 0.85
C ASN A 83 25.96 5.23 -0.44
N ARG A 84 25.23 5.93 -1.32
CA ARG A 84 24.83 5.42 -2.64
C ARG A 84 25.10 6.41 -3.76
N THR A 85 25.15 5.86 -4.96
CA THR A 85 25.05 6.63 -6.19
C THR A 85 23.62 7.10 -6.40
N ILE A 86 23.48 8.18 -7.17
CA ILE A 86 22.18 8.83 -7.42
C ILE A 86 21.24 7.88 -8.18
N ASP A 87 21.77 7.12 -9.13
CA ASP A 87 20.97 6.24 -9.99
C ASP A 87 20.32 5.11 -9.20
N ILE A 88 21.11 4.41 -8.36
CA ILE A 88 20.59 3.32 -7.52
C ILE A 88 19.57 3.86 -6.51
N PHE A 89 19.82 5.06 -6.00
CA PHE A 89 18.93 5.70 -5.03
C PHE A 89 17.60 6.12 -5.66
N GLU A 90 17.60 6.56 -6.92
CA GLU A 90 16.39 6.85 -7.68
C GLU A 90 15.54 5.60 -7.88
N ASP A 91 16.15 4.48 -8.27
CA ASP A 91 15.47 3.19 -8.43
C ASP A 91 14.85 2.70 -7.11
N GLU A 92 15.58 2.81 -6.00
CA GLU A 92 15.07 2.49 -4.65
C GLU A 92 13.84 3.35 -4.30
N PHE A 93 13.87 4.65 -4.61
CA PHE A 93 12.74 5.55 -4.37
C PHE A 93 11.54 5.25 -5.26
N VAL A 94 11.76 4.99 -6.55
CA VAL A 94 10.70 4.57 -7.47
C VAL A 94 10.03 3.29 -6.97
N HIS A 95 10.81 2.34 -6.48
CA HIS A 95 10.26 1.12 -5.87
C HIS A 95 9.39 1.44 -4.64
N LEU A 96 9.85 2.31 -3.75
CA LEU A 96 9.09 2.71 -2.54
C LEU A 96 7.79 3.47 -2.86
N ILE A 97 7.79 4.29 -3.91
CA ILE A 97 6.61 5.00 -4.39
C ILE A 97 5.62 4.01 -5.01
N ARG A 98 6.08 3.06 -5.82
CA ARG A 98 5.24 2.01 -6.40
C ARG A 98 4.58 1.13 -5.33
N LEU A 99 5.30 0.83 -4.25
CA LEU A 99 4.76 0.11 -3.09
C LEU A 99 3.79 0.94 -2.23
N GLY A 100 3.64 2.24 -2.50
CA GLY A 100 2.79 3.14 -1.72
C GLY A 100 3.30 3.45 -0.31
N LYS A 101 4.58 3.16 -0.02
CA LYS A 101 5.20 3.45 1.28
C LYS A 101 5.55 4.94 1.43
N ILE A 102 5.89 5.58 0.31
CA ILE A 102 6.19 7.01 0.24
C ILE A 102 5.26 7.66 -0.78
N LYS A 103 4.57 8.72 -0.37
CA LYS A 103 3.77 9.57 -1.27
C LYS A 103 4.64 10.74 -1.73
N ALA A 104 5.35 10.56 -2.85
CA ALA A 104 6.23 11.57 -3.41
C ALA A 104 6.22 11.57 -4.94
N ARG A 105 6.66 12.68 -5.53
CA ARG A 105 6.92 12.87 -6.95
C ARG A 105 8.41 13.15 -7.15
N ILE A 106 9.00 12.55 -8.18
CA ILE A 106 10.42 12.68 -8.51
C ILE A 106 10.55 13.63 -9.71
N ASP A 107 11.34 14.69 -9.56
CA ASP A 107 11.83 15.48 -10.69
C ASP A 107 13.19 14.91 -11.14
N SER A 108 13.19 14.19 -12.26
CA SER A 108 14.39 13.54 -12.81
C SER A 108 15.40 14.54 -13.38
N LYS A 109 14.95 15.73 -13.79
CA LYS A 109 15.81 16.77 -14.39
C LYS A 109 16.63 17.47 -13.32
N ASN A 110 15.97 17.94 -12.26
CA ASN A 110 16.65 18.65 -11.17
C ASN A 110 17.12 17.72 -10.04
N LYS A 111 16.73 16.43 -10.08
CA LYS A 111 17.00 15.44 -9.03
C LYS A 111 16.49 15.91 -7.67
N ILE A 112 15.27 16.44 -7.66
CA ILE A 112 14.56 16.91 -6.47
C ILE A 112 13.34 16.02 -6.24
N LEU A 113 13.12 15.64 -4.98
CA LEU A 113 11.95 14.91 -4.55
C LEU A 113 10.94 15.88 -3.93
N TYR A 114 9.68 15.75 -4.31
CA TYR A 114 8.58 16.54 -3.76
C TYR A 114 7.60 15.61 -3.05
N VAL A 115 7.19 15.93 -1.82
CA VAL A 115 6.08 15.21 -1.18
C VAL A 115 4.83 15.41 -2.03
N ALA A 116 4.15 14.32 -2.36
CA ALA A 116 2.87 14.36 -3.05
C ALA A 116 1.82 14.83 -2.05
N ASP A 117 1.65 16.14 -1.94
CA ASP A 117 0.59 16.74 -1.15
C ASP A 117 -0.73 16.41 -1.85
N THR A 118 -1.52 15.52 -1.26
CA THR A 118 -2.92 15.37 -1.68
C THR A 118 -3.64 16.55 -1.08
N ASP A 119 -4.05 17.51 -1.92
CA ASP A 119 -4.80 18.69 -1.47
C ASP A 119 -5.91 18.25 -0.52
N GLN A 120 -5.79 18.61 0.77
CA GLN A 120 -6.71 18.18 1.82
C GLN A 120 -8.15 18.61 1.53
N ARG A 121 -8.34 19.59 0.65
CA ARG A 121 -9.65 20.08 0.17
C ARG A 121 -10.21 19.29 -1.01
N TRP A 122 -9.35 18.73 -1.86
CA TRP A 122 -9.77 18.00 -3.06
C TRP A 122 -10.49 16.70 -2.71
N TYR A 123 -9.92 15.92 -1.78
CA TYR A 123 -10.46 14.60 -1.44
C TYR A 123 -11.89 14.65 -0.87
N PRO A 124 -12.23 15.49 0.12
CA PRO A 124 -13.59 15.61 0.64
C PRO A 124 -14.59 16.16 -0.38
N TYR A 125 -14.12 16.83 -1.44
CA TYR A 125 -14.98 17.35 -2.50
C TYR A 125 -15.29 16.28 -3.54
N GLN A 126 -14.27 15.56 -4.02
CA GLN A 126 -14.44 14.55 -5.07
C GLN A 126 -15.08 13.26 -4.57
N HIS A 127 -14.74 12.82 -3.36
CA HIS A 127 -15.23 11.54 -2.85
C HIS A 127 -16.77 11.48 -2.74
N PRO A 128 -17.48 12.50 -2.22
CA PRO A 128 -18.94 12.52 -2.27
C PRO A 128 -19.48 12.52 -3.70
N LEU A 129 -18.86 13.27 -4.63
CA LEU A 129 -19.33 13.34 -6.02
C LEU A 129 -19.25 11.99 -6.75
N THR A 130 -18.18 11.22 -6.53
CA THR A 130 -18.07 9.88 -7.11
C THR A 130 -19.05 8.90 -6.43
N THR A 131 -19.18 9.00 -5.10
CA THR A 131 -20.11 8.17 -4.32
C THR A 131 -21.57 8.44 -4.70
N THR A 132 -21.96 9.70 -4.94
CA THR A 132 -23.33 10.06 -5.35
C THR A 132 -23.64 9.60 -6.78
N LYS A 133 -22.69 9.73 -7.72
CA LYS A 133 -22.87 9.17 -9.07
C LYS A 133 -23.10 7.65 -9.02
N GLN A 134 -22.35 6.94 -8.19
CA GLN A 134 -22.52 5.49 -8.04
C GLN A 134 -23.85 5.14 -7.37
N SER A 135 -24.25 5.86 -6.32
CA SER A 135 -25.53 5.63 -5.64
C SER A 135 -26.72 5.95 -6.55
N GLU A 136 -26.60 6.94 -7.44
CA GLU A 136 -27.61 7.25 -8.44
C GLU A 136 -27.78 6.10 -9.44
N LYS A 137 -26.68 5.59 -10.02
CA LYS A 137 -26.70 4.42 -10.92
C LYS A 137 -27.37 3.22 -10.25
N LEU A 138 -27.01 2.93 -9.00
CA LEU A 138 -27.59 1.84 -8.22
C LEU A 138 -29.09 2.05 -7.95
N THR A 139 -29.49 3.28 -7.63
CA THR A 139 -30.90 3.62 -7.37
C THR A 139 -31.75 3.44 -8.62
N ARG A 140 -31.27 3.89 -9.79
CA ARG A 140 -31.94 3.71 -11.08
C ARG A 140 -32.10 2.22 -11.42
N ALA A 141 -31.05 1.42 -11.23
CA ALA A 141 -31.11 -0.03 -11.45
C ALA A 141 -32.12 -0.73 -10.50
N LEU A 142 -32.17 -0.31 -9.23
CA LEU A 142 -33.09 -0.87 -8.24
C LEU A 142 -34.55 -0.47 -8.53
N LEU A 143 -34.79 0.77 -8.95
CA LEU A 143 -36.09 1.24 -9.41
C LEU A 143 -36.58 0.41 -10.61
N LEU A 144 -35.73 0.23 -11.62
CA LEU A 144 -36.03 -0.59 -12.79
C LEU A 144 -36.35 -2.03 -12.41
N ARG A 145 -35.54 -2.64 -11.54
CA ARG A 145 -35.80 -3.98 -11.00
C ARG A 145 -37.15 -4.06 -10.30
N SER A 146 -37.50 -3.05 -9.50
CA SER A 146 -38.80 -3.00 -8.81
C SER A 146 -39.97 -2.92 -9.80
N ALA A 147 -39.82 -2.19 -10.91
CA ALA A 147 -40.83 -2.08 -11.95
C ALA A 147 -41.02 -3.39 -12.72
N ILE A 148 -39.92 -4.08 -13.07
CA ILE A 148 -39.92 -5.40 -13.72
C ILE A 148 -40.66 -6.43 -12.84
N ILE A 149 -40.36 -6.45 -11.53
CA ILE A 149 -41.04 -7.33 -10.57
C ILE A 149 -42.54 -7.02 -10.51
N LYS A 150 -42.93 -5.74 -10.42
CA LYS A 150 -44.34 -5.34 -10.42
C LYS A 150 -45.07 -5.73 -11.71
N ALA A 151 -44.39 -5.71 -12.84
CA ALA A 151 -44.92 -6.14 -14.13
C ALA A 151 -44.97 -7.68 -14.30
N ASN A 152 -44.57 -8.46 -13.29
CA ASN A 152 -44.43 -9.92 -13.34
C ASN A 152 -43.55 -10.43 -14.50
N LEU A 153 -42.61 -9.61 -14.96
CA LEU A 153 -41.63 -9.97 -15.97
C LEU A 153 -40.53 -10.80 -15.31
N SER A 154 -40.76 -12.10 -15.22
CA SER A 154 -39.76 -13.06 -14.76
C SER A 154 -39.07 -13.71 -15.95
N VAL A 155 -37.75 -13.81 -15.88
CA VAL A 155 -36.99 -14.64 -16.81
C VAL A 155 -37.33 -16.09 -16.47
N LYS A 156 -37.98 -16.79 -17.38
CA LYS A 156 -38.07 -18.25 -17.33
C LYS A 156 -36.73 -18.78 -17.84
N ASP A 157 -35.97 -19.41 -16.96
CA ASP A 157 -34.84 -20.21 -17.39
C ASP A 157 -35.39 -21.44 -18.11
N ASP A 158 -35.31 -21.46 -19.45
CA ASP A 158 -35.66 -22.63 -20.26
C ASP A 158 -34.68 -23.81 -20.05
N SER A 159 -33.70 -23.68 -19.15
CA SER A 159 -32.77 -24.74 -18.75
C SER A 159 -33.19 -25.53 -17.50
N ILE A 160 -34.38 -25.29 -16.92
CA ILE A 160 -34.92 -26.14 -15.83
C ILE A 160 -36.32 -26.65 -16.21
N SER A 161 -36.40 -27.32 -17.35
CA SER A 161 -37.54 -28.17 -17.71
C SER A 161 -37.12 -29.60 -18.00
N THR A 162 -36.27 -30.20 -17.16
CA THR A 162 -36.21 -31.67 -17.01
C THR A 162 -35.61 -32.03 -15.65
N SER A 163 -36.44 -32.21 -14.60
CA SER A 163 -36.19 -33.09 -13.41
C SER A 163 -36.83 -32.64 -12.09
N ILE A 164 -37.75 -31.67 -12.04
CA ILE A 164 -38.56 -31.43 -10.82
C ILE A 164 -40.00 -31.89 -11.05
N ARG A 165 -40.15 -33.19 -11.28
CA ARG A 165 -41.34 -33.95 -10.88
C ARG A 165 -40.83 -35.14 -10.10
N LEU A 166 -40.63 -34.96 -8.80
CA LEU A 166 -40.61 -35.95 -7.71
C LEU A 166 -39.70 -35.42 -6.59
N SER A 167 -40.29 -34.65 -5.66
CA SER A 167 -40.33 -35.06 -4.25
C SER A 167 -40.74 -33.86 -3.40
N ASN A 168 -41.82 -34.06 -2.65
CA ASN A 168 -42.06 -33.39 -1.38
C ASN A 168 -40.75 -33.22 -0.60
N ASN A 169 -40.49 -32.01 -0.12
CA ASN A 169 -40.34 -31.84 1.32
C ASN A 169 -40.37 -30.37 1.74
N ASN A 170 -41.18 -30.15 2.77
CA ASN A 170 -41.17 -28.97 3.63
C ASN A 170 -39.73 -28.59 3.97
N ASN A 171 -39.38 -27.30 3.84
CA ASN A 171 -38.47 -26.59 4.75
C ASN A 171 -38.47 -25.09 4.40
N VAL A 172 -39.17 -24.33 5.24
CA VAL A 172 -39.04 -22.88 5.36
C VAL A 172 -37.59 -22.58 5.76
N SER A 173 -36.82 -21.96 4.87
CA SER A 173 -35.53 -21.36 5.23
C SER A 173 -35.40 -20.01 4.54
N ARG A 174 -35.80 -19.01 5.31
CA ARG A 174 -35.52 -17.58 5.20
C ARG A 174 -34.10 -17.35 4.69
N ARG A 175 -33.92 -17.00 3.42
CA ARG A 175 -32.63 -16.52 2.91
C ARG A 175 -32.41 -15.10 3.44
N GLN A 176 -31.54 -14.99 4.45
CA GLN A 176 -31.02 -13.72 4.94
C GLN A 176 -30.09 -13.11 3.87
N PHE A 177 -30.22 -11.81 3.65
CA PHE A 177 -29.28 -11.03 2.85
C PHE A 177 -27.95 -10.93 3.60
N VAL A 178 -26.87 -11.42 2.99
CA VAL A 178 -25.49 -11.16 3.41
C VAL A 178 -24.93 -10.11 2.47
N SER A 179 -24.60 -8.93 3.00
CA SER A 179 -23.90 -7.88 2.26
C SER A 179 -22.43 -8.25 2.12
N ASN A 180 -22.06 -8.93 1.04
CA ASN A 180 -20.66 -9.03 0.65
C ASN A 180 -20.26 -7.74 -0.06
N VAL A 181 -19.49 -6.91 0.63
CA VAL A 181 -18.71 -5.83 0.03
C VAL A 181 -17.31 -6.37 -0.23
N PRO A 182 -16.88 -6.53 -1.49
CA PRO A 182 -15.47 -6.55 -1.81
C PRO A 182 -15.04 -5.13 -2.15
N GLY A 183 -14.22 -4.55 -1.28
CA GLY A 183 -13.40 -3.40 -1.61
C GLY A 183 -12.38 -3.81 -2.69
N ASN A 184 -12.65 -3.40 -3.92
CA ASN A 184 -11.67 -2.95 -4.90
C ASN A 184 -12.44 -2.39 -6.09
N ILE A 185 -12.48 -1.07 -6.16
CA ILE A 185 -12.98 -0.34 -7.32
C ILE A 185 -11.86 -0.44 -8.37
N MET A 186 -12.02 -1.35 -9.32
CA MET A 186 -11.33 -1.23 -10.60
C MET A 186 -11.91 0.01 -11.27
N MET A 187 -11.11 1.05 -11.43
CA MET A 187 -11.46 2.18 -12.29
C MET A 187 -11.38 1.68 -13.73
N ASP A 188 -12.48 1.79 -14.47
CA ASP A 188 -12.50 1.49 -15.89
C ASP A 188 -11.71 2.57 -16.65
N GLU A 189 -10.90 2.15 -17.62
CA GLU A 189 -10.00 3.00 -18.45
C GLU A 189 -10.72 4.10 -19.24
N GLU A 190 -12.05 4.07 -19.34
CA GLU A 190 -12.84 5.03 -20.09
C GLU A 190 -13.07 6.37 -19.37
N ASP A 191 -12.92 6.43 -18.03
CA ASP A 191 -13.10 7.69 -17.27
C ASP A 191 -11.87 8.64 -17.35
N LEU A 192 -10.79 8.24 -18.03
CA LEU A 192 -9.55 9.02 -18.18
C LEU A 192 -9.53 9.97 -19.38
N LEU A 193 -10.50 9.90 -20.31
CA LEU A 193 -10.40 10.58 -21.60
C LEU A 193 -11.21 11.88 -21.75
N ASP A 194 -11.95 12.33 -20.73
CA ASP A 194 -12.86 13.49 -20.88
C ASP A 194 -12.35 14.83 -20.28
N GLU A 195 -11.11 14.89 -19.75
CA GLU A 195 -10.54 16.15 -19.21
C GLU A 195 -9.70 16.96 -20.23
N GLY A 196 -9.75 16.62 -21.53
CA GLY A 196 -8.88 17.21 -22.56
C GLY A 196 -9.45 18.38 -23.38
N THR A 197 -10.71 18.76 -23.20
CA THR A 197 -11.32 19.87 -23.97
C THR A 197 -12.23 20.73 -23.10
N MET A 198 -11.64 21.69 -22.40
CA MET A 198 -12.13 23.08 -22.27
C MET A 198 -10.96 23.99 -21.86
#